data_AF-A0A813U6F7-F1
#
_entry.id   AF-A0A813U6F7-F1
#
_cell.length_a   1.000
_cell.length_b   1.000
_cell.length_c   1.000
_cell.angle_alpha   90.00
_cell.angle_beta   90.00
_cell.angle_gamma   90.00
#
_symmetry.space_group_name_H-M   'P 1'
#
loop_
_entity.id
_entity.type
_entity.pdbx_description
1 polymer ?
#
loop_
_entity_poly.entity_id
_entity_poly.type
_entity_poly.pdbx_seq_one_letter_code
_entity_poly.pdbx_strand_id
1 'polypeptide(L)'
;MVSFYGLFASALIIAVLAQKLMLDRSEKYVHSFVLNTQLTKERQEQSANIIKFALKLWVWRGHTKRFSFAHYLRTQRQLFRSIKVVQEIRREEQILINNSIDQVELIAMQHKTITRTELTNIKIRKMEVKVDKMEEQLANVNNTINNIQNTLNILVDKISGGNNI
;
A
#
# COMPACT_ATOMS: atom_id res chain seq x y z
N MET A 1 2.17 -45.20 4.73
CA MET A 1 3.40 -44.47 4.36
C MET A 1 3.32 -43.87 2.95
N VAL A 2 2.93 -44.60 1.91
CA VAL A 2 2.87 -44.09 0.51
C VAL A 2 1.87 -42.94 0.29
N SER A 3 0.73 -42.93 0.99
CA SER A 3 -0.31 -41.90 0.80
C SER A 3 0.13 -40.49 1.22
N PHE A 4 1.04 -40.38 2.20
CA PHE A 4 1.54 -39.09 2.68
C PHE A 4 2.40 -38.40 1.62
N TYR A 5 3.33 -39.12 1.00
CA TYR A 5 4.19 -38.58 -0.06
C TYR A 5 3.41 -38.12 -1.30
N GLY A 6 2.33 -38.82 -1.66
CA GLY A 6 1.45 -38.39 -2.77
C GLY A 6 0.66 -37.10 -2.50
N LEU A 7 0.20 -36.93 -1.25
CA LEU A 7 -0.46 -35.69 -0.80
C LEU A 7 0.51 -34.51 -0.79
N PHE A 8 1.73 -34.70 -0.27
CA PHE A 8 2.77 -33.67 -0.27
C PHE A 8 3.23 -33.29 -1.68
N ALA A 9 3.38 -34.27 -2.58
CA ALA A 9 3.71 -33.99 -3.98
C ALA A 9 2.61 -33.17 -4.68
N SER A 10 1.34 -33.52 -4.47
CA SER A 10 0.20 -32.80 -5.02
C SER A 10 0.12 -31.37 -4.45
N ALA A 11 0.31 -31.22 -3.14
CA ALA A 11 0.33 -29.91 -2.48
C ALA A 11 1.46 -29.01 -3.00
N LEU A 12 2.66 -29.57 -3.21
CA LEU A 12 3.81 -28.85 -3.77
C LEU A 12 3.51 -28.36 -5.20
N ILE A 13 2.93 -29.21 -6.04
CA ILE A 13 2.58 -28.85 -7.42
C ILE A 13 1.54 -27.71 -7.43
N ILE A 14 0.48 -27.82 -6.61
CA ILE A 14 -0.55 -26.77 -6.50
C ILE A 14 0.07 -25.45 -6.02
N ALA A 15 0.97 -25.50 -5.04
CA ALA A 15 1.65 -24.31 -4.52
C ALA A 15 2.51 -23.63 -5.60
N VAL A 16 3.28 -24.41 -6.36
CA VAL A 16 4.13 -23.88 -7.45
C VAL A 16 3.28 -23.32 -8.58
N LEU A 17 2.21 -24.01 -8.97
CA LEU A 17 1.28 -23.53 -9.99
C LEU A 17 0.59 -22.24 -9.55
N ALA A 18 0.15 -22.14 -8.30
CA ALA A 18 -0.43 -20.93 -7.75
C ALA A 18 0.56 -19.75 -7.81
N GLN A 19 1.84 -19.99 -7.51
CA GLN A 19 2.87 -18.96 -7.58
C GLN A 19 3.18 -18.52 -9.02
N LYS A 20 3.10 -19.43 -10.00
CA LYS A 20 3.26 -19.11 -11.43
C LYS A 20 2.04 -18.41 -12.04
N LEU A 21 0.85 -18.70 -11.52
CA LEU A 21 -0.41 -18.06 -11.93
C LEU A 21 -0.65 -16.72 -11.23
N MET A 22 0.12 -16.43 -10.18
CA MET A 22 0.05 -15.16 -9.49
C MET A 22 0.65 -14.08 -10.39
N LEU A 23 -0.24 -13.32 -11.04
CA LEU A 23 0.09 -12.26 -11.96
C LEU A 23 1.09 -11.27 -11.32
N ASP A 24 2.17 -10.95 -12.03
CA ASP A 24 3.18 -10.00 -11.53
C ASP A 24 2.56 -8.60 -11.38
N ARG A 25 3.16 -7.75 -10.55
CA ARG A 25 2.68 -6.39 -10.29
C ARG A 25 2.54 -5.59 -11.60
N SER A 26 3.48 -5.77 -12.54
CA SER A 26 3.47 -5.13 -13.85
C SER A 26 2.27 -5.55 -14.71
N GLU A 27 2.02 -6.85 -14.80
CA GLU A 27 0.88 -7.43 -15.52
C GLU A 27 -0.48 -7.03 -14.91
N LYS A 28 -0.58 -6.92 -13.58
CA LYS A 28 -1.78 -6.41 -12.89
C LYS A 28 -2.09 -4.96 -13.27
N TYR A 29 -1.08 -4.10 -13.35
CA TYR A 29 -1.27 -2.72 -13.80
C TYR A 29 -1.75 -2.65 -15.25
N VAL A 30 -1.16 -3.45 -16.14
CA VAL A 30 -1.60 -3.52 -17.54
C VAL A 30 -3.03 -4.03 -17.64
N HIS A 31 -3.40 -5.07 -16.89
CA HIS A 31 -4.76 -5.59 -16.88
C HIS A 31 -5.77 -4.56 -16.36
N SER A 32 -5.44 -3.86 -15.27
CA SER A 32 -6.28 -2.77 -14.74
C SER A 32 -6.43 -1.62 -15.74
N PHE A 33 -5.34 -1.25 -16.42
CA PHE A 33 -5.39 -0.25 -17.48
C PHE A 33 -6.30 -0.69 -18.63
N VAL A 34 -6.12 -1.91 -19.14
CA VAL A 34 -6.94 -2.46 -20.23
C VAL A 34 -8.42 -2.45 -19.84
N LEU A 35 -8.75 -2.95 -18.65
CA LEU A 35 -10.13 -2.97 -18.15
C LEU A 35 -10.73 -1.55 -18.03
N ASN A 36 -9.98 -0.59 -17.48
CA ASN A 36 -10.41 0.81 -17.40
C ASN A 36 -10.67 1.42 -18.78
N THR A 37 -9.82 1.12 -19.76
CA THR A 37 -10.03 1.63 -21.13
C THR A 37 -11.26 1.00 -21.79
N GLN A 38 -11.54 -0.28 -21.54
CA GLN A 38 -12.73 -0.97 -22.06
C GLN A 38 -14.01 -0.39 -21.45
N LEU A 39 -14.08 -0.27 -20.12
CA LEU A 39 -15.24 0.28 -19.41
C LEU A 39 -15.53 1.72 -19.82
N THR A 40 -14.49 2.54 -20.02
CA THR A 40 -14.66 3.92 -20.47
C THR A 40 -15.26 3.98 -21.89
N LYS A 41 -14.80 3.12 -22.80
CA LYS A 41 -15.37 3.03 -24.16
C LYS A 41 -16.82 2.59 -24.14
N GLU A 42 -17.13 1.53 -23.42
CA GLU A 42 -18.51 1.01 -23.31
C GLU A 42 -19.45 2.03 -22.67
N ARG A 43 -18.99 2.73 -21.63
CA ARG A 43 -19.76 3.81 -20.99
C ARG A 43 -20.08 4.94 -21.96
N GLN A 44 -19.12 5.37 -22.77
CA GLN A 44 -19.36 6.41 -23.79
C GLN A 44 -20.36 5.93 -24.84
N GLU A 45 -20.23 4.69 -25.32
CA GLU A 45 -21.16 4.09 -26.28
C GLU A 45 -22.59 4.01 -25.73
N GLN A 46 -22.75 3.49 -24.51
CA GLN A 46 -24.07 3.36 -23.89
C GLN A 46 -24.68 4.71 -23.52
N SER A 47 -23.87 5.69 -23.12
CA SER A 47 -24.33 7.06 -22.86
C SER A 47 -24.86 7.72 -24.14
N ALA A 48 -24.18 7.53 -25.26
CA ALA A 48 -24.68 7.97 -26.57
C ALA A 48 -26.00 7.30 -26.94
N ASN A 49 -26.12 5.99 -26.68
CA ASN A 49 -27.37 5.25 -26.90
C ASN A 49 -28.52 5.76 -26.01
N ILE A 50 -28.26 6.09 -24.74
CA ILE A 50 -29.26 6.70 -23.83
C ILE A 50 -29.80 8.00 -24.43
N ILE A 51 -28.92 8.92 -24.84
CA ILE A 51 -29.32 10.20 -25.43
C ILE A 51 -30.13 9.96 -26.72
N LYS A 52 -29.64 9.07 -27.59
CA LYS A 52 -30.32 8.69 -28.85
C LYS A 52 -31.73 8.18 -28.61
N PHE A 53 -31.93 7.26 -27.67
CA PHE A 53 -33.24 6.68 -27.39
C PHE A 53 -34.15 7.64 -26.62
N ALA A 54 -33.61 8.46 -25.71
CA ALA A 54 -34.36 9.48 -24.99
C ALA A 54 -34.89 10.56 -25.93
N LEU A 55 -34.06 11.07 -26.85
CA LEU A 55 -34.47 12.03 -27.87
C LEU A 55 -35.54 11.43 -28.79
N LYS A 56 -35.35 10.18 -29.24
CA LYS A 56 -36.33 9.48 -30.07
C LYS A 56 -37.68 9.34 -29.35
N LEU A 57 -37.68 9.02 -28.06
CA LEU A 57 -38.88 8.92 -27.23
C LEU A 57 -39.59 10.28 -27.09
N TRP A 58 -38.82 11.35 -26.96
CA TRP A 58 -39.35 12.72 -26.88
C TRP A 58 -40.05 13.14 -28.18
N VAL A 59 -39.39 12.96 -29.34
CA VAL A 59 -39.99 13.24 -30.66
C VAL A 59 -41.29 12.45 -30.85
N TRP A 60 -41.31 11.20 -30.39
CA TRP A 60 -42.48 10.33 -30.49
C TRP A 60 -43.68 10.81 -29.67
N ARG A 61 -43.47 11.48 -28.53
CA ARG A 61 -44.55 12.07 -27.74
C ARG A 61 -45.25 13.24 -28.46
N GLY A 62 -44.60 13.88 -29.43
CA GLY A 62 -45.16 14.99 -30.21
C GLY A 62 -46.02 14.58 -31.41
N HIS A 63 -45.95 13.32 -31.88
CA HIS A 63 -46.69 12.86 -33.05
C HIS A 63 -48.01 12.16 -32.68
N THR A 64 -49.14 12.86 -32.83
CA THR A 64 -50.48 12.33 -32.48
C THR A 64 -51.16 11.52 -33.58
N LYS A 65 -50.71 11.58 -34.84
CA LYS A 65 -51.47 11.04 -36.00
C LYS A 65 -50.98 9.70 -36.58
N ARG A 66 -49.76 9.23 -36.27
CA ARG A 66 -49.19 7.95 -36.77
C ARG A 66 -48.30 7.29 -35.72
N PHE A 67 -48.87 6.98 -34.56
CA PHE A 67 -48.16 6.39 -33.43
C PHE A 67 -48.14 4.85 -33.51
N SER A 68 -46.95 4.24 -33.59
CA SER A 68 -46.80 2.78 -33.51
C SER A 68 -46.33 2.36 -32.12
N PHE A 69 -47.26 1.98 -31.25
CA PHE A 69 -46.99 1.61 -29.86
C PHE A 69 -45.87 0.55 -29.71
N ALA A 70 -45.78 -0.41 -30.64
CA ALA A 70 -44.75 -1.44 -30.64
C ALA A 70 -43.32 -0.86 -30.74
N HIS A 71 -43.13 0.17 -31.58
CA HIS A 71 -41.82 0.80 -31.77
C HIS A 71 -41.47 1.76 -30.63
N TYR A 72 -42.48 2.41 -30.04
CA TYR A 72 -42.33 3.16 -28.78
C TYR A 72 -41.79 2.26 -27.67
N LEU A 73 -42.45 1.12 -27.42
CA LEU A 73 -42.03 0.17 -26.38
C LEU A 73 -40.65 -0.44 -26.67
N ARG A 74 -40.29 -0.66 -27.93
CA ARG A 74 -38.94 -1.14 -28.29
C ARG A 74 -37.89 -0.10 -27.93
N THR A 75 -38.11 1.17 -28.30
CA THR A 75 -37.21 2.28 -28.00
C THR A 75 -37.08 2.50 -26.49
N GLN A 76 -38.20 2.44 -25.76
CA GLN A 76 -38.22 2.54 -24.30
C GLN A 76 -37.45 1.40 -23.62
N ARG A 77 -37.62 0.16 -24.08
CA ARG A 77 -36.85 -0.99 -23.57
C ARG A 77 -35.36 -0.83 -23.83
N GLN A 78 -34.98 -0.35 -25.03
CA GLN A 78 -33.58 -0.08 -25.37
C GLN A 78 -32.98 1.01 -24.49
N LEU A 79 -33.74 2.08 -24.22
CA LEU A 79 -33.33 3.14 -23.29
C LEU A 79 -33.05 2.58 -21.88
N PHE A 80 -34.01 1.84 -21.30
CA PHE A 80 -33.81 1.26 -19.97
C PHE A 80 -32.67 0.24 -19.93
N ARG A 81 -32.45 -0.50 -21.02
CA ARG A 81 -31.30 -1.40 -21.13
C ARG A 81 -29.99 -0.62 -21.05
N SER A 82 -29.82 0.44 -21.84
CA SER A 82 -28.59 1.23 -21.80
C SER A 82 -28.38 1.92 -20.46
N ILE A 83 -29.45 2.40 -19.79
CA ILE A 83 -29.36 2.95 -18.42
C ILE A 83 -28.84 1.90 -17.44
N LYS A 84 -29.38 0.68 -17.47
CA LYS A 84 -28.91 -0.41 -16.60
C LYS A 84 -27.45 -0.77 -16.85
N VAL A 85 -27.03 -0.83 -18.13
CA VAL A 85 -25.64 -1.11 -18.47
C VAL A 85 -24.71 -0.01 -17.95
N VAL A 86 -25.06 1.27 -18.10
CA VAL A 86 -24.25 2.37 -17.53
C VAL A 86 -24.16 2.28 -15.99
N GLN A 87 -25.21 1.83 -15.31
CA GLN A 87 -25.19 1.60 -13.86
C GLN A 87 -24.31 0.42 -13.45
N GLU A 88 -24.26 -0.65 -14.25
CA GLU A 88 -23.34 -1.77 -14.07
C GLU A 88 -21.90 -1.31 -14.24
N ILE A 89 -21.59 -0.62 -15.33
CA ILE A 89 -20.25 -0.10 -15.61
C ILE A 89 -19.79 0.83 -14.47
N ARG A 90 -20.68 1.68 -13.95
CA ARG A 90 -20.35 2.55 -12.80
C ARG A 90 -20.00 1.74 -11.53
N ARG A 91 -20.66 0.60 -11.29
CA ARG A 91 -20.32 -0.28 -10.17
C ARG A 91 -18.97 -0.96 -10.39
N GLU A 92 -18.71 -1.45 -11.60
CA GLU A 92 -17.43 -2.06 -11.96
C GLU A 92 -16.27 -1.06 -11.82
N GLU A 93 -16.45 0.19 -12.27
CA GLU A 93 -15.47 1.27 -12.07
C GLU A 93 -15.18 1.53 -10.59
N GLN A 94 -16.21 1.54 -9.73
CA GLN A 94 -16.03 1.73 -8.29
C GLN A 94 -15.22 0.60 -7.65
N ILE A 95 -15.45 -0.64 -8.09
CA ILE A 95 -14.69 -1.81 -7.60
C ILE A 95 -13.22 -1.69 -8.01
N LEU A 96 -12.93 -1.27 -9.25
CA LEU A 96 -11.55 -1.07 -9.71
C LEU A 96 -10.84 0.06 -8.98
N ILE A 97 -11.54 1.16 -8.69
CA ILE A 97 -11.02 2.26 -7.90
C ILE A 97 -10.69 1.79 -6.49
N ASN A 98 -11.59 1.06 -5.82
CA ASN A 98 -11.34 0.56 -4.46
C ASN A 98 -10.12 -0.38 -4.42
N ASN A 99 -9.99 -1.29 -5.40
CA ASN A 99 -8.82 -2.17 -5.53
C ASN A 99 -7.51 -1.39 -5.77
N SER A 100 -7.57 -0.21 -6.41
CA SER A 100 -6.41 0.65 -6.63
C SER A 100 -6.10 1.52 -5.42
N ILE A 101 -7.10 2.00 -4.68
CA ILE A 101 -6.93 2.84 -3.49
C ILE A 101 -6.17 2.07 -2.40
N ASP A 102 -6.50 0.79 -2.17
CA ASP A 102 -5.79 -0.05 -1.20
C ASP A 102 -4.28 -0.16 -1.51
N GLN A 103 -3.91 -0.21 -2.80
CA GLN A 103 -2.51 -0.25 -3.21
C GLN A 103 -1.81 1.11 -3.06
N VAL A 104 -2.49 2.21 -3.39
CA VAL A 104 -1.95 3.56 -3.30
C VAL A 104 -1.79 4.00 -1.85
N GLU A 105 -2.76 3.69 -0.99
CA GLU A 105 -2.71 3.96 0.44
C GLU A 105 -1.57 3.20 1.11
N LEU A 106 -1.34 1.93 0.72
CA LEU A 106 -0.21 1.14 1.19
C LEU A 106 1.13 1.76 0.78
N ILE A 107 1.25 2.27 -0.44
CA ILE A 107 2.46 2.98 -0.91
C ILE A 107 2.68 4.27 -0.10
N ALA A 108 1.62 5.04 0.17
CA ALA A 108 1.71 6.26 0.97
C ALA A 108 2.10 5.96 2.44
N MET A 109 1.58 4.88 3.02
CA MET A 109 1.99 4.38 4.34
C MET A 109 3.46 3.96 4.34
N GLN A 110 3.91 3.22 3.32
CA GLN A 110 5.31 2.83 3.17
C GLN A 110 6.23 4.04 3.11
N HIS A 111 5.89 5.05 2.32
CA HIS A 111 6.69 6.28 2.24
C HIS A 111 6.77 6.98 3.59
N LYS A 112 5.64 7.14 4.30
CA LYS A 112 5.63 7.73 5.65
C LYS A 112 6.48 6.92 6.63
N THR A 113 6.47 5.60 6.54
CA THR A 113 7.29 4.72 7.38
C THR A 113 8.77 4.87 7.05
N ILE A 114 9.16 4.87 5.77
CA ILE A 114 10.55 5.07 5.34
C ILE A 114 11.10 6.40 5.89
N THR A 115 10.37 7.50 5.68
CA THR A 115 10.79 8.81 6.21
C THR A 115 10.91 8.81 7.73
N ARG A 116 9.99 8.14 8.45
CA ARG A 116 10.12 7.99 9.91
C ARG A 116 11.36 7.19 10.30
N THR A 117 11.66 6.11 9.60
CA THR A 117 12.85 5.27 9.83
C THR A 117 14.14 6.05 9.57
N GLU A 118 14.18 6.88 8.53
CA GLU A 118 15.31 7.79 8.27
C GLU A 118 15.50 8.78 9.42
N LEU A 119 14.42 9.41 9.88
CA LEU A 119 14.47 10.32 11.03
C LEU A 119 14.92 9.63 12.32
N THR A 120 14.48 8.39 12.57
CA THR A 120 14.96 7.61 13.72
C THR A 120 16.43 7.25 13.58
N ASN A 121 16.90 6.87 12.39
CA ASN A 121 18.31 6.58 12.16
C ASN A 121 19.20 7.81 12.39
N ILE A 122 18.74 9.00 11.98
CA ILE A 122 19.45 10.26 12.28
C ILE A 122 19.50 10.50 13.79
N LYS A 123 18.40 10.24 14.51
CA LYS A 123 18.37 10.38 15.98
C LYS A 123 19.28 9.37 16.67
N ILE A 124 19.31 8.12 16.19
CA ILE A 124 20.20 7.06 16.70
C ILE A 124 21.65 7.47 16.51
N ARG A 125 22.05 7.94 15.32
CA ARG A 125 23.42 8.46 15.08
C ARG A 125 23.79 9.61 16.02
N LYS A 126 22.85 10.54 16.24
CA LYS A 126 23.06 11.62 17.22
C LYS A 126 23.20 11.11 18.64
N MET A 127 22.50 10.02 18.99
CA MET A 127 22.65 9.37 20.28
C MET A 127 23.98 8.63 20.40
N GLU A 128 24.42 7.90 19.37
CA GLU A 128 25.72 7.22 19.32
C GLU A 128 26.85 8.22 19.64
N VAL A 129 26.88 9.36 18.94
CA VAL A 129 27.89 10.41 19.21
C VAL A 129 27.81 10.95 20.66
N LYS A 130 26.60 11.04 21.24
CA LYS A 130 26.46 11.46 22.64
C LYS A 130 26.94 10.39 23.61
N VAL A 131 26.70 9.12 23.31
CA VAL A 131 27.18 7.97 24.09
C VAL A 131 28.70 7.93 24.06
N ASP A 132 29.33 8.05 22.89
CA ASP A 132 30.79 8.11 22.75
C ASP A 132 31.40 9.22 23.62
N LYS A 133 30.77 10.41 23.62
CA LYS A 133 31.21 11.54 24.45
C LYS A 133 31.03 11.27 25.96
N MET A 134 29.97 10.57 26.35
CA MET A 134 29.78 10.16 27.74
C MET A 134 30.79 9.11 28.16
N GLU A 135 31.15 8.16 27.28
CA GLU A 135 32.20 7.18 27.53
C GLU A 135 33.57 7.85 27.72
N GLU A 136 33.90 8.85 26.92
CA GLU A 136 35.12 9.66 27.08
C GLU A 136 35.14 10.39 28.43
N GLN A 137 34.02 11.01 28.82
CA GLN A 137 33.90 11.67 30.12
C GLN A 137 34.06 10.68 31.28
N LEU A 138 33.49 9.48 31.17
CA LEU A 138 33.66 8.41 32.16
C LEU A 138 35.11 7.95 32.26
N ALA A 139 35.82 7.78 31.14
CA ALA A 139 37.23 7.43 31.13
C ALA A 139 38.08 8.50 31.83
N ASN A 140 37.81 9.78 31.56
CA ASN A 140 38.48 10.89 32.22
C ASN A 140 38.25 10.90 33.73
N VAL A 141 37.01 10.72 34.18
CA VAL A 141 36.68 10.59 35.61
C VAL A 141 37.43 9.42 36.23
N ASN A 142 37.44 8.26 35.58
CA ASN A 142 38.14 7.07 36.08
C ASN A 142 39.65 7.31 36.23
N ASN A 143 40.27 8.01 35.27
CA ASN A 143 41.67 8.41 35.36
C ASN A 143 41.93 9.37 36.54
N THR A 144 41.05 10.33 36.79
CA THR A 144 41.19 11.23 37.94
C THR A 144 41.06 10.49 39.27
N ILE A 145 40.16 9.51 39.38
CA ILE A 145 40.01 8.67 40.57
C ILE A 145 41.28 7.85 40.80
N ASN A 146 41.82 7.21 39.75
CA ASN A 146 43.08 6.46 39.85
C ASN A 146 44.25 7.35 40.29
N ASN A 147 44.34 8.58 39.76
CA ASN A 147 45.36 9.54 40.19
C ASN A 147 45.19 9.90 41.67
N ILE A 148 43.96 10.16 42.12
CA ILE A 148 43.67 10.43 43.53
C ILE A 148 44.06 9.23 44.41
N GLN A 149 43.70 8.00 44.02
CA GLN A 149 44.11 6.78 44.73
C GLN A 149 45.64 6.65 44.81
N ASN A 150 46.35 6.91 43.72
CA ASN A 150 47.82 6.88 43.72
C ASN A 150 48.41 7.93 44.67
N THR A 151 47.88 9.15 44.67
CA THR A 151 48.33 10.19 45.60
C THR A 151 48.04 9.83 47.06
N LEU A 152 46.89 9.21 47.34
CA LEU A 152 46.55 8.72 48.68
C LEU A 152 47.48 7.58 49.13
N ASN A 153 47.78 6.62 48.25
CA ASN A 153 48.71 5.53 48.55
C ASN A 153 50.11 6.09 48.90
N ILE A 154 50.61 7.05 48.12
CA ILE A 154 51.89 7.72 48.41
C ILE A 154 51.86 8.46 49.75
N LEU A 155 50.74 9.10 50.10
CA LEU A 155 50.58 9.77 51.40
C LEU A 155 50.52 8.77 52.55
N VAL A 156 49.82 7.64 52.38
CA VAL A 156 49.75 6.55 53.37
C VAL A 156 51.14 5.95 53.61
N ASP A 157 51.91 5.69 52.54
CA ASP A 157 53.27 5.16 52.66
C ASP A 157 54.20 6.13 53.41
N LYS A 158 54.06 7.44 53.17
CA LYS A 158 54.81 8.48 53.91
C LYS A 158 54.44 8.52 55.40
N ILE A 159 53.18 8.32 55.75
CA ILE A 159 52.70 8.30 57.14
C ILE A 159 53.16 7.01 57.83
N SER A 160 53.09 5.87 57.14
CA SER A 160 53.49 4.57 57.69
C SER A 160 55.01 4.43 57.85
N GLY A 161 55.81 5.09 56.99
CA GLY A 161 57.27 5.21 57.15
C GLY A 161 57.71 6.18 58.25
N GLY A 162 56.83 7.09 58.68
CA GLY A 162 57.08 8.07 59.75
C GLY A 162 56.86 7.57 61.17
N ASN A 163 56.39 6.33 61.36
CA ASN A 163 56.08 5.75 62.67
C ASN A 163 57.17 4.80 63.22
N ASN A 164 58.37 4.82 62.63
CA ASN A 164 59.56 4.09 63.10
C ASN A 164 60.68 5.04 63.57
N ILE A 165 60.35 6.02 64.42
CA ILE A 165 61.31 6.77 65.25
C ILE A 165 60.74 6.87 66.66
#